data_AF-A0A8T2K1K7-F1
#
_entry.id   AF-A0A8T2K1K7-F1
#
_cell.length_a   1.000
_cell.length_b   1.000
_cell.length_c   1.000
_cell.angle_alpha   90.00
_cell.angle_beta   90.00
_cell.angle_gamma   90.00
#
_symmetry.space_group_name_H-M   'P 1'
#
loop_
_entity.id
_entity.type
_entity.pdbx_description
1 polymer ?
#
loop_
_entity_poly.entity_id
_entity_poly.type
_entity_poly.pdbx_seq_one_letter_code
_entity_poly.pdbx_strand_id
1 'polypeptide(L)'
;MALLDEPIPGSLASDVCQFLGRCQDINGGFCGGPGQQPHLAPTFAAVNALCTIGTEEAFDVINREKLLEFLYSLKQPDGSFTMHLGGEVDVRSAYCAASVASLTNIMTSKLFDGTAEWIARCQNWEGGIGGVPGLEAHGGYTFCGFAALVILQRVQLLDLKSLLRWVSCRQMRFEGGFQGRCNKLVDGCYSFWQGGLLPLIHRALHAEGKWRLQNNVGKCLIEQFVCLYSKVRLQQI
;
A
#
# COMPACT_ATOMS: atom_id res chain seq x y z
N MET A 1 -13.81 -12.84 4.03
CA MET A 1 -14.47 -13.60 2.96
C MET A 1 -13.46 -14.01 1.90
N ALA A 2 -12.93 -13.08 1.09
CA ALA A 2 -11.99 -13.41 0.00
C ALA A 2 -10.78 -14.29 0.40
N LEU A 3 -10.05 -13.95 1.47
CA LEU A 3 -8.88 -14.75 1.90
C LEU A 3 -9.25 -16.11 2.51
N LEU A 4 -10.50 -16.30 2.95
CA LEU A 4 -11.01 -17.54 3.52
C LEU A 4 -11.77 -18.38 2.47
N ASP A 5 -11.79 -17.95 1.21
CA ASP A 5 -12.57 -18.55 0.12
C ASP A 5 -14.08 -18.64 0.41
N GLU A 6 -14.58 -17.72 1.24
CA GLU A 6 -16.01 -17.64 1.58
C GLU A 6 -16.74 -16.78 0.55
N PRO A 7 -17.82 -17.27 -0.09
CA PRO A 7 -18.54 -16.54 -1.13
C PRO A 7 -19.34 -15.37 -0.55
N ILE A 8 -19.34 -14.23 -1.25
CA ILE A 8 -20.16 -13.07 -0.88
C ILE A 8 -21.56 -13.24 -1.49
N PRO A 9 -22.64 -13.30 -0.70
CA PRO A 9 -24.00 -13.39 -1.24
C PRO A 9 -24.33 -12.19 -2.15
N GLY A 10 -25.01 -12.44 -3.27
CA GLY A 10 -25.31 -11.39 -4.26
C GLY A 10 -26.12 -10.21 -3.70
N SER A 11 -27.04 -10.46 -2.77
CA SER A 11 -27.78 -9.39 -2.08
C SER A 11 -26.85 -8.50 -1.24
N LEU A 12 -25.94 -9.11 -0.47
CA LEU A 12 -24.96 -8.39 0.33
C LEU A 12 -24.00 -7.59 -0.55
N ALA A 13 -23.59 -8.16 -1.69
CA ALA A 13 -22.75 -7.46 -2.67
C ALA A 13 -23.43 -6.17 -3.17
N SER A 14 -24.70 -6.26 -3.58
CA SER A 14 -25.46 -5.08 -4.04
C SER A 14 -25.68 -4.07 -2.90
N ASP A 15 -25.97 -4.52 -1.67
CA ASP A 15 -26.10 -3.63 -0.50
C ASP A 15 -24.80 -2.85 -0.23
N VAL A 16 -23.64 -3.50 -0.38
CA VAL A 16 -22.33 -2.85 -0.25
C VAL A 16 -22.11 -1.84 -1.38
N CYS A 17 -22.44 -2.19 -2.62
CA CYS A 17 -22.37 -1.25 -3.76
C CYS A 17 -23.21 0.00 -3.52
N GLN A 18 -24.47 -0.17 -3.09
CA GLN A 18 -25.37 0.95 -2.78
C GLN A 18 -24.87 1.79 -1.61
N PHE A 19 -24.31 1.16 -0.56
CA PHE A 19 -23.71 1.88 0.55
C PHE A 19 -22.50 2.71 0.10
N LEU A 20 -21.57 2.12 -0.65
CA LEU A 20 -20.39 2.82 -1.14
C LEU A 20 -20.76 3.93 -2.14
N GLY A 21 -21.80 3.74 -2.96
CA GLY A 21 -22.36 4.80 -3.80
C GLY A 21 -22.84 6.01 -2.99
N ARG A 22 -23.47 5.80 -1.82
CA ARG A 22 -23.84 6.90 -0.90
C ARG A 22 -22.66 7.54 -0.18
N CYS A 23 -21.53 6.84 -0.10
CA CYS A 23 -20.28 7.37 0.44
C CYS A 23 -19.44 8.11 -0.61
N GLN A 24 -19.80 8.07 -1.89
CA GLN A 24 -19.07 8.78 -2.93
C GLN A 24 -19.45 10.26 -2.92
N ASP A 25 -18.45 11.14 -2.93
CA ASP A 25 -18.67 12.58 -2.98
C ASP A 25 -18.99 13.03 -4.42
N ILE A 26 -19.84 14.06 -4.54
CA ILE A 26 -20.20 14.64 -5.85
C ILE A 26 -18.98 15.23 -6.59
N ASN A 27 -17.93 15.63 -5.85
CA ASN A 27 -16.68 16.13 -6.38
C ASN A 27 -15.60 15.03 -6.50
N GLY A 28 -15.95 13.77 -6.26
CA GLY A 28 -15.09 12.61 -6.42
C GLY A 28 -14.40 12.14 -5.14
N GLY A 29 -13.93 10.88 -5.20
CA GLY A 29 -13.45 10.16 -4.02
C GLY A 29 -14.60 9.62 -3.16
N PHE A 30 -14.24 8.82 -2.17
CA PHE A 30 -15.17 8.28 -1.17
C PHE A 30 -14.86 8.83 0.21
N CYS A 31 -15.90 8.89 1.03
CA CYS A 31 -15.89 9.42 2.38
C CYS A 31 -15.95 8.28 3.41
N GLY A 32 -15.67 8.58 4.68
CA GLY A 32 -15.76 7.59 5.78
C GLY A 32 -17.19 7.11 6.08
N GLY A 33 -18.19 7.85 5.59
CA GLY A 33 -19.61 7.53 5.65
C GLY A 33 -20.41 8.57 4.87
N PRO A 34 -21.72 8.33 4.60
CA PRO A 34 -22.54 9.24 3.82
C PRO A 34 -22.55 10.66 4.42
N GLY A 35 -22.33 11.67 3.57
CA GLY A 35 -22.31 13.09 3.95
C GLY A 35 -21.02 13.60 4.60
N GLN A 36 -19.98 12.76 4.73
CA GLN A 36 -18.65 13.22 5.17
C GLN A 36 -17.82 13.76 4.00
N GLN A 37 -16.64 14.33 4.31
CA GLN A 37 -15.69 14.80 3.31
C GLN A 37 -14.95 13.62 2.64
N PRO A 38 -14.67 13.68 1.32
CA PRO A 38 -13.89 12.66 0.63
C PRO A 38 -12.44 12.65 1.11
N HIS A 39 -11.88 11.44 1.25
CA HIS A 39 -10.55 11.23 1.81
C HIS A 39 -9.89 10.01 1.15
N LEU A 40 -8.57 10.05 0.94
CA LEU A 40 -7.83 9.02 0.22
C LEU A 40 -7.89 7.64 0.91
N ALA A 41 -7.86 7.58 2.24
CA ALA A 41 -8.00 6.33 2.97
C ALA A 41 -9.34 5.58 2.71
N PRO A 42 -10.54 6.17 2.93
CA PRO A 42 -11.79 5.52 2.57
C PRO A 42 -11.95 5.36 1.04
N THR A 43 -11.36 6.23 0.23
CA THR A 43 -11.31 6.04 -1.25
C THR A 43 -10.57 4.76 -1.61
N PHE A 44 -9.38 4.52 -1.05
CA PHE A 44 -8.63 3.28 -1.21
C PHE A 44 -9.43 2.06 -0.75
N ALA A 45 -10.06 2.14 0.42
CA ALA A 45 -10.86 1.05 0.96
C ALA A 45 -12.09 0.73 0.08
N ALA A 46 -12.83 1.76 -0.36
CA ALA A 46 -14.00 1.61 -1.19
C ALA A 46 -13.67 0.99 -2.55
N VAL A 47 -12.63 1.50 -3.23
CA VAL A 47 -12.21 0.95 -4.53
C VAL A 47 -11.78 -0.52 -4.38
N ASN A 48 -11.00 -0.87 -3.36
CA ASN A 48 -10.61 -2.26 -3.13
C ASN A 48 -11.81 -3.16 -2.79
N ALA A 49 -12.79 -2.66 -2.04
CA ALA A 49 -14.02 -3.41 -1.74
C ALA A 49 -14.83 -3.69 -3.02
N LEU A 50 -15.02 -2.68 -3.86
CA LEU A 50 -15.71 -2.82 -5.15
C LEU A 50 -14.95 -3.79 -6.09
N CYS A 51 -13.61 -3.68 -6.15
CA CYS A 51 -12.78 -4.63 -6.89
C CYS A 51 -12.86 -6.06 -6.34
N THR A 52 -13.01 -6.23 -5.03
CA THR A 52 -13.17 -7.55 -4.40
C THR A 52 -14.53 -8.16 -4.71
N ILE A 53 -15.59 -7.35 -4.82
CA ILE A 53 -16.92 -7.80 -5.29
C ILE A 53 -16.85 -8.21 -6.76
N GLY A 54 -16.21 -7.41 -7.61
CA GLY A 54 -15.84 -7.80 -8.96
C GLY A 54 -17.01 -7.95 -9.95
N THR A 55 -18.15 -7.30 -9.70
CA THR A 55 -19.30 -7.25 -10.61
C THR A 55 -19.32 -5.94 -11.41
N GLU A 56 -20.01 -5.91 -12.55
CA GLU A 56 -20.22 -4.67 -13.33
C GLU A 56 -20.89 -3.58 -12.48
N GLU A 57 -21.92 -3.94 -11.69
CA GLU A 57 -22.56 -3.03 -10.74
C GLU A 57 -21.54 -2.38 -9.81
N ALA A 58 -20.60 -3.15 -9.25
CA ALA A 58 -19.58 -2.62 -8.34
C ALA A 58 -18.61 -1.67 -9.05
N PHE A 59 -18.22 -1.97 -10.29
CA PHE A 59 -17.35 -1.11 -11.06
C PHE A 59 -18.03 0.21 -11.46
N ASP A 60 -19.30 0.15 -11.82
CA ASP A 60 -20.12 1.30 -12.24
C ASP A 60 -20.41 2.28 -11.09
N VAL A 61 -20.24 1.86 -9.83
CA VAL A 61 -20.30 2.79 -8.68
C VAL A 61 -19.23 3.88 -8.80
N ILE A 62 -18.05 3.59 -9.38
CA ILE A 62 -16.90 4.51 -9.34
C ILE A 62 -17.04 5.58 -10.44
N ASN A 63 -17.31 6.83 -10.06
CA ASN A 63 -17.17 7.95 -10.98
C ASN A 63 -15.68 8.26 -11.24
N ARG A 64 -15.14 7.69 -12.32
CA ARG A 64 -13.72 7.77 -12.69
C ARG A 64 -13.25 9.20 -13.02
N GLU A 65 -14.10 9.99 -13.66
CA GLU A 65 -13.78 11.37 -14.03
C GLU A 65 -13.65 12.24 -12.78
N LYS A 66 -14.63 12.15 -11.87
CA LYS A 66 -14.59 12.87 -10.59
C LYS A 66 -13.51 12.36 -9.67
N LEU A 67 -13.24 11.06 -9.66
CA LEU A 67 -12.10 10.51 -8.92
C LEU A 67 -10.78 11.14 -9.41
N LEU A 68 -10.58 11.29 -10.72
CA LEU A 68 -9.37 11.94 -11.25
C LEU A 68 -9.28 13.41 -10.84
N GLU A 69 -10.37 14.17 -10.95
CA GLU A 69 -10.44 15.56 -10.47
C GLU A 69 -10.08 15.67 -8.98
N PHE A 70 -10.63 14.78 -8.15
CA PHE A 70 -10.32 14.69 -6.73
C PHE A 70 -8.84 14.44 -6.49
N LEU A 71 -8.23 13.46 -7.17
CA LEU A 71 -6.78 13.19 -7.01
C LEU A 71 -5.93 14.41 -7.39
N TYR A 72 -6.28 15.14 -8.45
CA TYR A 72 -5.59 16.37 -8.81
C TYR A 72 -5.73 17.47 -7.76
N SER A 73 -6.90 17.59 -7.12
CA SER A 73 -7.12 18.58 -6.06
C SER A 73 -6.23 18.37 -4.83
N LEU A 74 -5.74 17.14 -4.63
CA LEU A 74 -4.88 16.77 -3.51
C LEU A 74 -3.39 16.82 -3.86
N LYS A 75 -3.04 16.85 -5.15
CA LYS A 75 -1.65 16.84 -5.61
C LYS A 75 -0.92 18.10 -5.18
N GLN A 76 0.23 17.92 -4.52
CA GLN A 76 1.08 19.02 -4.06
C GLN A 76 2.23 19.32 -5.02
N PRO A 77 2.79 20.55 -5.00
CA PRO A 77 3.89 20.95 -5.88
C PRO A 77 5.18 20.12 -5.69
N ASP A 78 5.43 19.61 -4.48
CA ASP A 78 6.66 18.88 -4.15
C ASP A 78 6.63 17.39 -4.53
N GLY A 79 5.55 16.93 -5.16
CA GLY A 79 5.34 15.51 -5.51
C GLY A 79 4.36 14.77 -4.60
N SER A 80 4.13 15.27 -3.39
CA SER A 80 3.23 14.62 -2.41
C SER A 80 1.75 14.80 -2.74
N PHE A 81 0.90 14.16 -1.93
CA PHE A 81 -0.55 14.38 -1.92
C PHE A 81 -0.99 14.66 -0.48
N THR A 82 -2.02 15.48 -0.30
CA THR A 82 -2.76 15.54 0.98
C THR A 82 -3.73 14.36 1.07
N MET A 83 -4.07 13.92 2.29
CA MET A 83 -5.02 12.82 2.48
C MET A 83 -6.46 13.22 2.12
N HIS A 84 -6.81 14.49 2.29
CA HIS A 84 -8.06 15.11 1.88
C HIS A 84 -7.82 16.62 1.69
N LEU A 85 -8.81 17.37 1.22
CA LEU A 85 -8.67 18.82 1.05
C LEU A 85 -8.43 19.49 2.43
N GLY A 86 -7.30 20.19 2.55
CA GLY A 86 -6.85 20.81 3.80
C GLY A 86 -6.30 19.83 4.85
N GLY A 87 -6.11 18.56 4.49
CA GLY A 87 -5.62 17.51 5.37
C GLY A 87 -4.10 17.43 5.47
N GLU A 88 -3.64 16.40 6.19
CA GLU A 88 -2.23 16.10 6.37
C GLU A 88 -1.58 15.51 5.10
N VAL A 89 -0.25 15.55 5.07
CA VAL A 89 0.59 14.95 4.03
C VAL A 89 1.47 13.88 4.66
N ASP A 90 1.40 12.66 4.14
CA ASP A 90 2.40 11.61 4.32
C ASP A 90 2.25 10.54 3.24
N VAL A 91 3.16 9.56 3.21
CA VAL A 91 3.26 8.57 2.12
C VAL A 91 2.03 7.68 1.95
N ARG A 92 1.09 7.66 2.91
CA ARG A 92 -0.21 6.99 2.74
C ARG A 92 -0.97 7.57 1.54
N SER A 93 -0.92 8.90 1.37
CA SER A 93 -1.65 9.58 0.30
C SER A 93 -1.13 9.17 -1.07
N ALA A 94 0.19 9.11 -1.24
CA ALA A 94 0.82 8.68 -2.49
C ALA A 94 0.42 7.24 -2.86
N TYR A 95 0.41 6.33 -1.88
CA TYR A 95 -0.02 4.95 -2.13
C TYR A 95 -1.52 4.85 -2.42
N CYS A 96 -2.37 5.50 -1.63
CA CYS A 96 -3.82 5.48 -1.86
C CYS A 96 -4.15 6.03 -3.25
N ALA A 97 -3.57 7.17 -3.64
CA ALA A 97 -3.77 7.78 -4.95
C ALA A 97 -3.26 6.86 -6.08
N ALA A 98 -2.03 6.35 -5.99
CA ALA A 98 -1.47 5.46 -7.01
C ALA A 98 -2.27 4.16 -7.15
N SER A 99 -2.71 3.57 -6.03
CA SER A 99 -3.50 2.34 -6.02
C SER A 99 -4.83 2.53 -6.75
N VAL A 100 -5.62 3.54 -6.37
CA VAL A 100 -6.94 3.73 -6.98
C VAL A 100 -6.84 4.21 -8.42
N ALA A 101 -5.86 5.07 -8.74
CA ALA A 101 -5.65 5.55 -10.10
C ALA A 101 -5.23 4.44 -11.06
N SER A 102 -4.38 3.52 -10.59
CA SER A 102 -3.94 2.36 -11.37
C SER A 102 -5.08 1.36 -11.59
N LEU A 103 -5.79 0.96 -10.53
CA LEU A 103 -6.90 0.00 -10.61
C LEU A 103 -8.04 0.49 -11.52
N THR A 104 -8.34 1.79 -11.48
CA THR A 104 -9.42 2.39 -12.28
C THR A 104 -8.93 2.93 -13.62
N ASN A 105 -7.66 2.72 -13.99
CA ASN A 105 -7.06 3.16 -15.24
C ASN A 105 -7.28 4.65 -15.55
N ILE A 106 -7.01 5.52 -14.57
CA ILE A 106 -7.09 6.99 -14.70
C ILE A 106 -5.75 7.68 -14.47
N MET A 107 -4.65 6.92 -14.39
CA MET A 107 -3.32 7.52 -14.27
C MET A 107 -3.00 8.38 -15.49
N THR A 108 -2.42 9.55 -15.23
CA THR A 108 -1.87 10.43 -16.27
C THR A 108 -0.40 10.71 -15.97
N SER A 109 0.37 11.13 -16.99
CA SER A 109 1.78 11.48 -16.81
C SER A 109 2.00 12.61 -15.80
N LYS A 110 1.07 13.57 -15.73
CA LYS A 110 1.17 14.73 -14.82
C LYS A 110 0.72 14.44 -13.40
N LEU A 111 -0.19 13.49 -13.19
CA LEU A 111 -0.79 13.25 -11.87
C LEU A 111 0.27 12.88 -10.82
N PHE A 112 1.24 12.05 -11.18
CA PHE A 112 2.29 11.57 -10.29
C PHE A 112 3.66 12.20 -10.54
N ASP A 113 3.70 13.35 -11.22
CA ASP A 113 4.95 14.06 -11.47
C ASP A 113 5.60 14.51 -10.15
N GLY A 114 6.89 14.19 -9.99
CA GLY A 114 7.67 14.36 -8.76
C GLY A 114 7.31 13.42 -7.60
N THR A 115 6.27 12.59 -7.70
CA THR A 115 5.83 11.74 -6.58
C THR A 115 6.85 10.66 -6.23
N ALA A 116 7.49 10.06 -7.23
CA ALA A 116 8.49 9.02 -6.99
C ALA A 116 9.73 9.57 -6.26
N GLU A 117 10.18 10.76 -6.65
CA GLU A 117 11.27 11.50 -6.03
C GLU A 117 10.90 11.94 -4.60
N TRP A 118 9.65 12.36 -4.39
CA TRP A 118 9.16 12.69 -3.06
C TRP A 118 9.19 11.46 -2.12
N ILE A 119 8.68 10.30 -2.57
CA ILE A 119 8.72 9.05 -1.81
C ILE A 119 10.18 8.65 -1.50
N ALA A 120 11.09 8.81 -2.46
CA ALA A 120 12.50 8.46 -2.28
C ALA A 120 13.16 9.25 -1.14
N ARG A 121 12.81 10.53 -0.97
CA ARG A 121 13.26 11.36 0.18
C ARG A 121 12.74 10.88 1.53
N CYS A 122 11.70 10.04 1.55
CA CYS A 122 11.18 9.45 2.79
C CYS A 122 11.97 8.22 3.25
N GLN A 123 12.84 7.63 2.41
CA GLN A 123 13.79 6.61 2.87
C GLN A 123 14.86 7.25 3.75
N ASN A 124 15.12 6.68 4.92
CA ASN A 124 16.05 7.25 5.89
C ASN A 124 17.29 6.37 6.11
N TRP A 125 18.15 6.78 7.06
CA TRP A 125 19.40 6.10 7.40
C TRP A 125 19.23 4.65 7.89
N GLU A 126 18.04 4.26 8.35
CA GLU A 126 17.74 2.89 8.78
C GLU A 126 17.54 1.96 7.57
N GLY A 127 17.20 2.51 6.40
CA GLY A 127 16.89 1.79 5.16
C GLY A 127 15.40 1.66 4.86
N GLY A 128 14.53 1.79 5.86
CA GLY A 128 13.07 1.85 5.67
C GLY A 128 12.58 3.27 5.32
N ILE A 129 11.26 3.43 5.17
CA ILE A 129 10.62 4.69 4.76
C ILE A 129 9.78 5.24 5.92
N GLY A 130 9.93 6.54 6.19
CA GLY A 130 9.11 7.30 7.13
C GLY A 130 7.83 7.89 6.49
N GLY A 131 6.98 8.51 7.31
CA GLY A 131 5.73 9.12 6.81
C GLY A 131 5.98 10.30 5.87
N VAL A 132 6.93 11.15 6.22
CA VAL A 132 7.43 12.27 5.42
C VAL A 132 8.97 12.29 5.48
N PRO A 133 9.66 13.07 4.62
CA PRO A 133 11.12 13.14 4.65
C PRO A 133 11.67 13.47 6.04
N GLY A 134 12.68 12.71 6.46
CA GLY A 134 13.37 12.88 7.75
C GLY A 134 12.76 12.15 8.95
N LEU A 135 11.60 11.50 8.82
CA LEU A 135 11.01 10.73 9.93
C LEU A 135 11.57 9.30 10.06
N GLU A 136 11.31 8.71 11.22
CA GLU A 136 11.66 7.32 11.56
C GLU A 136 11.01 6.32 10.58
N ALA A 137 11.75 5.27 10.22
CA ALA A 137 11.27 4.25 9.32
C ALA A 137 10.17 3.41 10.00
N HIS A 138 9.06 3.20 9.29
CA HIS A 138 7.88 2.51 9.84
C HIS A 138 7.27 1.55 8.83
N GLY A 139 6.87 0.35 9.27
CA GLY A 139 6.38 -0.72 8.40
C GLY A 139 5.24 -0.29 7.49
N GLY A 140 4.20 0.33 8.06
CA GLY A 140 3.07 0.86 7.28
C GLY A 140 3.48 1.89 6.21
N TYR A 141 4.30 2.88 6.56
CA TYR A 141 4.80 3.88 5.62
C TYR A 141 5.76 3.30 4.58
N THR A 142 6.57 2.32 4.99
CA THR A 142 7.46 1.57 4.11
C THR A 142 6.70 0.78 3.07
N PHE A 143 5.64 0.08 3.47
CA PHE A 143 4.74 -0.58 2.51
C PHE A 143 4.12 0.42 1.54
N CYS A 144 3.53 1.51 2.05
CA CYS A 144 2.90 2.53 1.22
C CYS A 144 3.88 3.10 0.19
N GLY A 145 5.05 3.57 0.63
CA GLY A 145 6.06 4.15 -0.26
C GLY A 145 6.58 3.15 -1.27
N PHE A 146 6.92 1.93 -0.84
CA PHE A 146 7.47 0.94 -1.75
C PHE A 146 6.44 0.42 -2.75
N ALA A 147 5.21 0.13 -2.32
CA ALA A 147 4.13 -0.30 -3.20
C ALA A 147 3.74 0.79 -4.20
N ALA A 148 3.72 2.07 -3.79
CA ALA A 148 3.50 3.19 -4.70
C ALA A 148 4.60 3.24 -5.77
N LEU A 149 5.88 3.09 -5.42
CA LEU A 149 6.97 3.04 -6.40
C LEU A 149 6.92 1.82 -7.31
N VAL A 150 6.41 0.68 -6.84
CA VAL A 150 6.16 -0.49 -7.70
C VAL A 150 5.09 -0.16 -8.75
N ILE A 151 3.98 0.47 -8.36
CA ILE A 151 2.92 0.90 -9.28
C ILE A 151 3.46 1.92 -10.30
N LEU A 152 4.26 2.89 -9.83
CA LEU A 152 4.86 3.92 -10.67
C LEU A 152 6.06 3.43 -11.49
N GLN A 153 6.53 2.20 -11.28
CA GLN A 153 7.73 1.62 -11.92
C GLN A 153 9.01 2.44 -11.67
N ARG A 154 9.19 2.92 -10.43
CA ARG A 154 10.30 3.79 -10.01
C ARG A 154 11.06 3.27 -8.78
N VAL A 155 11.04 1.95 -8.53
CA VAL A 155 11.69 1.32 -7.36
C VAL A 155 13.21 1.54 -7.29
N GLN A 156 13.86 1.78 -8.43
CA GLN A 156 15.30 2.06 -8.54
C GLN A 156 15.75 3.36 -7.86
N LEU A 157 14.80 4.22 -7.47
CA LEU A 157 15.10 5.44 -6.70
C LEU A 157 15.44 5.16 -5.23
N LEU A 158 15.18 3.94 -4.74
CA LEU A 158 15.48 3.54 -3.38
C LEU A 158 16.73 2.67 -3.30
N ASP A 159 17.41 2.73 -2.15
CA ASP A 159 18.39 1.71 -1.80
C ASP A 159 17.67 0.43 -1.36
N LEU A 160 17.47 -0.49 -2.30
CA LEU A 160 16.81 -1.77 -2.06
C LEU A 160 17.60 -2.69 -1.11
N LYS A 161 18.92 -2.51 -1.00
CA LYS A 161 19.76 -3.34 -0.13
C LYS A 161 19.57 -2.93 1.32
N SER A 162 19.58 -1.64 1.61
CA SER A 162 19.32 -1.14 2.97
C SER A 162 17.86 -1.41 3.38
N LEU A 163 16.91 -1.23 2.46
CA LEU A 163 15.50 -1.55 2.68
C LEU A 163 15.29 -3.02 3.05
N LEU A 164 15.87 -3.94 2.28
CA LEU A 164 15.76 -5.37 2.53
C LEU A 164 16.37 -5.75 3.89
N ARG A 165 17.57 -5.23 4.18
CA ARG A 165 18.17 -5.41 5.51
C ARG A 165 17.26 -4.91 6.61
N TRP A 166 16.68 -3.71 6.45
CA TRP A 166 15.81 -3.10 7.44
C TRP A 166 14.58 -3.97 7.71
N VAL A 167 13.82 -4.34 6.68
CA VAL A 167 12.59 -5.15 6.86
C VAL A 167 12.90 -6.53 7.44
N SER A 168 14.01 -7.15 7.05
CA SER A 168 14.40 -8.44 7.62
C SER A 168 14.69 -8.35 9.11
N CYS A 169 15.22 -7.23 9.60
CA CYS A 169 15.41 -6.97 11.03
C CYS A 169 14.12 -6.58 11.78
N ARG A 170 12.95 -6.55 11.12
CA ARG A 170 11.65 -6.30 11.76
C ARG A 170 10.96 -7.57 12.23
N GLN A 171 11.42 -8.74 11.82
CA GLN A 171 10.90 -9.99 12.35
C GLN A 171 11.50 -10.27 13.74
N MET A 172 10.62 -10.49 14.72
CA MET A 172 10.99 -10.72 16.10
C MET A 172 11.55 -12.13 16.29
N ARG A 173 12.75 -12.25 16.83
CA ARG A 173 13.44 -13.55 17.00
C ARG A 173 12.72 -14.53 17.92
N PHE A 174 11.98 -14.02 18.92
CA PHE A 174 11.30 -14.85 19.91
C PHE A 174 9.82 -15.04 19.53
N GLU A 175 9.10 -13.94 19.35
CA GLU A 175 7.67 -13.92 19.05
C GLU A 175 7.35 -14.41 17.63
N GLY A 176 8.29 -14.28 16.69
CA GLY A 176 8.16 -14.71 15.28
C GLY A 176 7.36 -13.77 14.37
N GLY A 177 6.48 -12.94 14.95
CA GLY A 177 5.77 -11.86 14.25
C GLY A 177 6.68 -10.66 13.93
N PHE A 178 6.10 -9.58 13.43
CA PHE A 178 6.84 -8.37 13.06
C PHE A 178 6.58 -7.20 14.00
N GLN A 179 7.59 -6.36 14.22
CA GLN A 179 7.46 -5.04 14.84
C GLN A 179 7.36 -3.94 13.76
N GLY A 180 6.60 -2.89 14.04
CA GLY A 180 6.42 -1.78 13.10
C GLY A 180 7.65 -0.90 12.90
N ARG A 181 8.47 -0.76 13.95
CA ARG A 181 9.68 0.07 14.01
C ARG A 181 10.68 -0.53 14.98
N CYS A 182 11.95 -0.16 14.88
CA CYS A 182 13.01 -0.65 15.76
C CYS A 182 12.68 -0.42 17.24
N ASN A 183 13.04 -1.36 18.12
CA ASN A 183 12.77 -1.30 19.57
C ASN A 183 11.29 -1.10 19.99
N LYS A 184 10.33 -1.49 19.14
CA LYS A 184 8.90 -1.57 19.48
C LYS A 184 8.43 -3.02 19.57
N LEU A 185 7.25 -3.20 20.16
CA LEU A 185 6.64 -4.51 20.36
C LEU A 185 6.20 -5.14 19.02
N VAL A 186 6.05 -6.47 19.05
CA VAL A 186 5.39 -7.24 17.99
C VAL A 186 3.93 -6.84 17.85
N ASP A 187 3.41 -6.81 16.62
CA ASP A 187 1.99 -6.59 16.36
C ASP A 187 1.55 -7.34 15.09
N GLY A 188 0.40 -8.00 15.17
CA GLY A 188 -0.14 -8.87 14.13
C GLY A 188 -0.39 -8.16 12.80
N CYS A 189 -0.75 -6.87 12.79
CA CYS A 189 -1.03 -6.15 11.54
C CYS A 189 0.22 -5.99 10.66
N TYR A 190 1.42 -6.00 11.26
CA TYR A 190 2.68 -5.95 10.51
C TYR A 190 3.00 -7.25 9.77
N SER A 191 2.25 -8.32 9.99
CA SER A 191 2.32 -9.51 9.14
C SER A 191 2.07 -9.14 7.67
N PHE A 192 1.17 -8.19 7.40
CA PHE A 192 0.97 -7.64 6.07
C PHE A 192 1.94 -6.49 5.77
N TRP A 193 2.01 -5.47 6.63
CA TRP A 193 2.78 -4.27 6.31
C TRP A 193 4.29 -4.52 6.17
N GLN A 194 4.87 -5.42 6.97
CA GLN A 194 6.27 -5.81 6.84
C GLN A 194 6.42 -7.03 5.93
N GLY A 195 5.63 -8.09 6.16
CA GLY A 195 5.72 -9.32 5.38
C GLY A 195 5.44 -9.11 3.88
N GLY A 196 4.50 -8.22 3.55
CA GLY A 196 4.13 -7.85 2.18
C GLY A 196 5.20 -7.09 1.40
N LEU A 197 6.22 -6.54 2.07
CA LEU A 197 7.39 -5.94 1.39
C LEU A 197 8.27 -6.99 0.74
N LEU A 198 8.42 -8.18 1.34
CA LEU A 198 9.35 -9.21 0.84
C LEU A 198 8.99 -9.69 -0.57
N PRO A 199 7.72 -9.99 -0.92
CA PRO A 199 7.33 -10.30 -2.29
C PRO A 199 7.60 -9.16 -3.28
N LEU A 200 7.35 -7.92 -2.88
CA LEU A 200 7.57 -6.76 -3.74
C LEU A 200 9.07 -6.55 -4.01
N ILE A 201 9.91 -6.65 -2.96
CA ILE A 201 11.36 -6.51 -3.07
C ILE A 201 11.93 -7.66 -3.91
N HIS A 202 11.43 -8.89 -3.71
CA HIS A 202 11.82 -10.04 -4.52
C HIS A 202 11.56 -9.79 -6.02
N ARG A 203 10.36 -9.32 -6.38
CA ARG A 203 10.03 -8.95 -7.77
C ARG A 203 10.96 -7.87 -8.31
N ALA A 204 11.23 -6.81 -7.54
CA ALA A 204 12.10 -5.72 -7.95
C ALA A 204 13.54 -6.20 -8.22
N LEU A 205 14.13 -6.97 -7.30
CA LEU A 205 15.48 -7.53 -7.46
C LEU A 205 15.58 -8.53 -8.63
N HIS A 206 14.52 -9.29 -8.87
CA HIS A 206 14.45 -10.20 -10.02
C HIS A 206 14.42 -9.43 -11.34
N ALA A 207 13.63 -8.36 -11.43
CA ALA A 207 13.53 -7.52 -12.63
C ALA A 207 14.86 -6.82 -12.98
N GLU A 208 15.67 -6.44 -11.98
CA GLU A 208 16.99 -5.83 -12.19
C GLU A 208 18.10 -6.85 -12.52
N GLY A 209 17.81 -8.15 -12.58
CA GLY A 209 18.81 -9.20 -12.78
C GLY A 209 19.78 -9.37 -11.60
N LYS A 210 19.54 -8.69 -10.47
CA LYS A 210 20.41 -8.68 -9.29
C LYS A 210 20.18 -9.86 -8.34
N TRP A 211 19.23 -10.76 -8.65
CA TRP A 211 18.91 -11.92 -7.80
C TRP A 211 20.12 -12.84 -7.54
N ARG A 212 21.04 -12.95 -8.52
CA ARG A 212 22.23 -13.82 -8.41
C ARG A 212 23.40 -13.21 -7.63
N LEU A 213 23.37 -11.93 -7.28
CA LEU A 213 24.51 -11.23 -6.67
C LEU A 213 24.51 -11.22 -5.14
N GLN A 214 23.54 -11.84 -4.47
CA GLN A 214 23.49 -11.86 -3.02
C GLN A 214 23.05 -13.23 -2.47
N ASN A 215 23.95 -14.20 -2.53
CA ASN A 215 23.75 -15.58 -2.02
C ASN A 215 23.30 -15.65 -0.54
N ASN A 216 23.57 -14.62 0.27
CA ASN A 216 23.10 -14.53 1.67
C ASN A 216 21.73 -13.87 1.82
N VAL A 217 21.34 -13.02 0.88
CA VAL A 217 20.08 -12.26 0.93
C VAL A 217 18.94 -13.06 0.34
N GLY A 218 19.20 -13.84 -0.72
CA GLY A 218 18.26 -14.86 -1.20
C GLY A 218 17.94 -15.89 -0.12
N LYS A 219 18.94 -16.32 0.67
CA LYS A 219 18.71 -17.17 1.85
C LYS A 219 17.85 -16.49 2.92
N CYS A 220 18.12 -15.23 3.26
CA CYS A 220 17.31 -14.50 4.24
C CYS A 220 15.86 -14.31 3.78
N LEU A 221 15.63 -13.97 2.51
CA LEU A 221 14.29 -13.93 1.92
C LEU A 221 13.62 -15.30 1.99
N ILE A 222 14.29 -16.37 1.52
CA ILE A 222 13.75 -17.73 1.54
C ILE A 222 13.48 -18.20 2.98
N GLU A 223 14.38 -17.96 3.94
CA GLU A 223 14.21 -18.32 5.34
C GLU A 223 13.05 -17.54 5.99
N GLN A 224 12.87 -16.26 5.67
CA GLN A 224 11.74 -15.46 6.17
C GLN A 224 10.41 -15.85 5.52
N PHE A 225 10.40 -16.09 4.21
CA PHE A 225 9.27 -16.68 3.51
C PHE A 225 8.91 -18.04 4.10
N VAL A 226 9.88 -18.94 4.24
CA VAL A 226 9.69 -20.27 4.83
C VAL A 226 9.20 -20.15 6.28
N CYS A 227 9.72 -19.24 7.10
CA CYS A 227 9.25 -19.04 8.48
C CYS A 227 7.82 -18.50 8.54
N LEU A 228 7.42 -17.57 7.64
CA LEU A 228 6.03 -17.12 7.50
C LEU A 228 5.09 -18.29 7.15
N TYR A 229 5.45 -19.11 6.17
CA TYR A 229 4.57 -20.17 5.66
C TYR A 229 4.60 -21.46 6.49
N SER A 230 5.72 -21.79 7.14
CA SER A 230 5.86 -23.00 7.96
C SER A 230 5.14 -22.89 9.31
N LYS A 231 5.09 -21.69 9.92
CA LYS A 231 4.36 -21.50 11.18
C LYS A 231 2.84 -21.44 11.00
N VAL A 232 2.35 -20.94 9.86
CA VAL A 232 0.92 -21.00 9.52
C VAL A 232 0.44 -22.45 9.38
N ARG A 233 1.26 -23.34 8.82
CA ARG A 233 0.94 -24.78 8.72
C ARG A 233 0.89 -25.50 10.07
N LEU A 234 1.64 -25.05 11.07
CA LEU A 234 1.70 -25.68 12.40
C LEU A 234 0.53 -25.27 13.32
N GLN A 235 -0.31 -24.31 12.92
CA GLN A 235 -1.54 -23.94 13.64
C GLN A 235 -2.81 -24.55 13.03
N GLN A 236 -2.68 -25.42 12.03
CA GLN A 236 -3.79 -26.14 11.37
C GLN A 236 -3.68 -27.67 11.50
N ILE A 237 -3.01 -28.18 12.54
CA ILE A 237 -2.96 -29.61 12.89
C ILE A 237 -3.37 -29.77 14.35
#